data_AF-G4CHW1-F1
#
_entry.id   AF-G4CHW1-F1
#
_cell.length_a   1.000
_cell.length_b   1.000
_cell.length_c   1.000
_cell.angle_alpha   90.00
_cell.angle_beta   90.00
_cell.angle_gamma   90.00
#
_symmetry.space_group_name_H-M   'P 1'
#
loop_
_entity.id
_entity.type
_entity.pdbx_description
1 polymer ?
#
loop_
_entity_poly.entity_id
_entity_poly.type
_entity_poly.pdbx_seq_one_letter_code
_entity_poly.pdbx_strand_id
1 'polypeptide(L)' 'MPSSPLYFDALIIGADAAGMMCAARIRQCGRTVALLDHAQKIGEKIRISGGGRCNFTNTQMA' A
#
# COMPACT_ATOMS: atom_id res chain seq x y z
N MET A 1 28.17 -5.42 -0.67
CA MET A 1 27.08 -5.28 0.31
C MET A 1 26.78 -3.80 0.44
N PRO A 2 25.53 -3.32 0.33
CA PRO A 2 25.28 -1.90 0.53
C PRO A 2 25.64 -1.56 1.99
N SER A 3 26.62 -0.67 2.16
CA SER A 3 27.32 -0.34 3.40
C SER A 3 26.61 0.75 4.23
N SER A 4 25.32 0.95 4.01
CA SER A 4 24.51 1.98 4.68
C SER A 4 23.18 1.37 5.11
N PRO A 5 22.64 1.68 6.31
CA PRO A 5 21.29 1.27 6.65
C PRO A 5 20.34 1.84 5.60
N LEU A 6 19.42 1.01 5.09
CA LEU A 6 18.31 1.48 4.27
C LEU A 6 17.40 2.30 5.18
N TYR A 7 17.67 3.60 5.27
CA TYR A 7 16.79 4.55 5.93
C TYR A 7 15.59 4.84 5.04
N PHE A 8 14.40 4.52 5.56
CA PHE A 8 13.14 4.92 4.97
C PHE A 8 12.57 6.10 5.76
N ASP A 9 12.05 7.11 5.08
CA ASP A 9 11.35 8.23 5.75
C ASP A 9 10.05 7.76 6.41
N ALA A 10 9.45 6.67 5.91
CA ALA A 10 8.25 6.06 6.47
C ALA A 10 8.25 4.52 6.34
N LEU A 11 7.61 3.87 7.31
CA LEU A 11 7.31 2.44 7.29
C LEU A 11 5.80 2.24 7.42
N ILE A 12 5.21 1.44 6.53
CA ILE A 12 3.79 1.11 6.54
C ILE A 12 3.64 -0.41 6.73
N ILE A 13 2.81 -0.80 7.68
CA ILE A 13 2.47 -2.19 7.98
C ILE A 13 1.06 -2.47 7.46
N GLY A 14 0.95 -3.37 6.50
CA GLY A 14 -0.27 -3.70 5.75
C GLY A 14 -0.22 -3.16 4.33
N ALA A 15 -0.15 -4.06 3.34
CA ALA A 15 -0.15 -3.75 1.92
C ALA A 15 -1.53 -3.95 1.29
N ASP A 16 -2.54 -3.34 1.90
CA ASP A 16 -3.91 -3.29 1.40
C ASP A 16 -4.19 -1.95 0.67
N ALA A 17 -5.46 -1.64 0.41
CA ALA A 17 -5.83 -0.44 -0.34
C ALA A 17 -5.32 0.85 0.32
N ALA A 18 -5.45 0.96 1.65
CA ALA A 18 -5.01 2.14 2.38
C ALA A 18 -3.49 2.24 2.43
N GLY A 19 -2.82 1.12 2.76
CA GLY A 19 -1.35 1.09 2.85
C GLY A 19 -0.66 1.38 1.52
N MET A 20 -1.14 0.79 0.42
CA MET A 20 -0.60 1.06 -0.91
C MET A 20 -0.86 2.49 -1.39
N MET A 21 -2.06 3.04 -1.14
CA MET A 21 -2.36 4.43 -1.48
C MET A 21 -1.48 5.42 -0.71
N CYS A 22 -1.27 5.18 0.59
CA CYS A 22 -0.38 5.98 1.42
C CYS A 22 1.08 5.91 0.92
N ALA A 23 1.60 4.70 0.67
CA ALA A 23 2.95 4.50 0.15
C ALA A 23 3.17 5.22 -1.20
N ALA A 24 2.21 5.09 -2.11
CA ALA A 24 2.24 5.78 -3.40
C ALA A 24 2.31 7.31 -3.21
N ARG A 25 1.50 7.86 -2.30
CA ARG A 25 1.49 9.30 -2.02
C ARG A 25 2.82 9.79 -1.43
N ILE A 26 3.39 9.06 -0.49
CA ILE A 26 4.69 9.40 0.10
C ILE A 26 5.78 9.42 -0.97
N ARG A 27 5.79 8.43 -1.86
CA ARG A 27 6.76 8.35 -2.95
C ARG A 27 6.61 9.46 -3.98
N GLN A 28 5.37 9.89 -4.28
CA GLN A 28 5.08 11.06 -5.11
C GLN A 28 5.62 12.36 -4.49
N CYS A 29 5.69 12.44 -3.16
CA CYS A 29 6.30 13.56 -2.44
C CYS A 29 7.84 13.48 -2.36
N GLY A 30 8.49 12.56 -3.06
CA GLY A 30 9.96 12.44 -3.11
C GLY A 30 10.59 11.77 -1.89
N ARG A 31 9.78 11.16 -1.00
CA ARG A 31 10.23 10.47 0.20
C ARG A 31 10.39 8.97 -0.02
N THR A 32 11.28 8.34 0.73
CA THR A 32 11.46 6.89 0.75
C THR A 32 10.45 6.24 1.69
N VAL A 33 9.87 5.11 1.27
CA VAL A 33 8.88 4.39 2.07
C VAL A 33 9.07 2.89 1.89
N ALA A 34 8.97 2.14 2.98
CA ALA A 34 8.88 0.69 2.97
C ALA A 34 7.44 0.26 3.32
N LEU A 35 6.92 -0.72 2.57
CA LEU A 35 5.62 -1.33 2.78
C LEU A 35 5.83 -2.79 3.12
N LEU A 36 5.30 -3.24 4.25
CA LEU A 36 5.45 -4.60 4.75
C LEU A 36 4.09 -5.27 4.88
N ASP A 37 3.99 -6.52 4.46
CA ASP A 37 2.84 -7.38 4.71
C ASP A 37 3.31 -8.80 5.03
N HIS A 38 2.57 -9.48 5.90
CA HIS A 38 2.77 -10.88 6.21
C HIS A 38 2.18 -11.82 5.14
N ALA A 39 1.24 -11.34 4.33
CA ALA A 39 0.58 -12.12 3.30
C ALA A 39 1.55 -12.47 2.17
N GLN A 40 1.38 -13.67 1.60
CA GLN A 40 2.21 -14.13 0.48
C GLN A 40 2.05 -13.23 -0.76
N LYS A 41 0.86 -12.65 -0.96
CA LYS A 41 0.55 -11.68 -2.00
C LYS A 41 -0.12 -10.47 -1.34
N ILE A 42 0.27 -9.28 -1.77
CA ILE A 42 -0.33 -8.03 -1.30
C ILE A 42 -1.73 -7.84 -1.91
N GLY A 43 -2.57 -7.03 -1.26
CA GLY A 43 -3.89 -6.70 -1.81
C GLY A 43 -4.89 -7.87 -1.85
N GLU A 44 -4.71 -8.94 -1.08
CA GLU A 44 -5.64 -10.08 -1.06
C GLU A 44 -7.10 -9.65 -0.78
N LYS A 45 -7.31 -8.67 0.11
CA LYS A 45 -8.64 -8.10 0.36
C LYS A 45 -9.20 -7.34 -0.85
N ILE A 46 -8.35 -6.63 -1.59
CA ILE A 46 -8.74 -5.95 -2.84
C ILE A 46 -9.14 -6.99 -3.87
N ARG A 47 -8.34 -8.07 -4.02
CA ARG A 47 -8.56 -9.15 -4.98
C ARG A 47 -9.93 -9.81 -4.82
N ILE A 48 -10.40 -10.00 -3.59
CA ILE A 48 -11.72 -10.63 -3.34
C ILE A 48 -12.87 -9.62 -3.25
N SER A 49 -12.59 -8.32 -3.14
CA SER A 49 -13.64 -7.29 -2.98
C SER A 49 -14.57 -7.17 -4.19
N GLY A 50 -15.83 -6.78 -3.95
CA GLY A 50 -16.85 -6.64 -5.00
C GLY A 50 -17.18 -7.95 -5.75
N GLY A 51 -16.97 -9.10 -5.09
CA GLY A 51 -17.08 -10.42 -5.73
C GLY A 51 -15.96 -10.68 -6.74
N GLY A 52 -14.74 -10.23 -6.44
CA GLY A 52 -13.57 -10.38 -7.32
C GLY A 52 -13.42 -9.30 -8.39
N ARG A 53 -14.29 -8.29 -8.41
CA ARG A 53 -14.30 -7.22 -9.42
C ARG A 53 -13.70 -5.91 -8.95
N CYS A 54 -13.28 -5.83 -7.68
CA CYS A 54 -12.77 -4.61 -7.08
C CYS A 54 -13.79 -3.45 -7.14
N ASN A 55 -14.86 -3.51 -6.33
CA ASN A 55 -15.76 -2.36 -6.18
C ASN A 55 -15.07 -1.29 -5.33
N PHE A 56 -14.26 -0.44 -5.97
CA PHE A 56 -13.22 0.37 -5.31
C PHE A 56 -13.68 1.75 -4.84
N THR A 57 -14.86 2.23 -5.26
CA THR A 57 -15.38 3.55 -4.87
C THR A 57 -16.88 3.63 -5.08
N ASN A 58 -17.49 4.72 -4.61
CA ASN A 58 -18.86 5.10 -4.94
C ASN A 58 -18.89 6.57 -5.37
N THR A 59 -19.56 6.89 -6.47
CA THR A 59 -19.63 8.27 -6.99
C THR A 59 -20.62 9.15 -6.21
N GLN A 60 -21.51 8.54 -5.42
CA GLN A 60 -22.48 9.22 -4.57
C GLN A 60 -22.13 8.97 -3.11
N MET A 61 -21.23 9.78 -2.55
CA MET A 61 -21.02 9.74 -1.10
C MET A 61 -22.09 10.62 -0.46
N ALA A 62 -22.90 10.02 0.43
CA ALA A 62 -23.88 10.75 1.25
C ALA A 62 -23.19 11.51 2.38
#